data_AF-A0A7J3FNK1-F1
#
_entry.id   AF-A0A7J3FNK1-F1
#
_cell.length_a   1.000
_cell.length_b   1.000
_cell.length_c   1.000
_cell.angle_alpha   90.00
_cell.angle_beta   90.00
_cell.angle_gamma   90.00
#
_symmetry.space_group_name_H-M   'P 1'
#
loop_
_entity.id
_entity.type
_entity.pdbx_description
1 polymer ?
#
loop_
_entity_poly.entity_id
_entity_poly.type
_entity_poly.pdbx_seq_one_letter_code
_entity_poly.pdbx_strand_id
1 'polypeptide(L)'
;AKDLRVRVIETIRGPMVITDLLVDCRDAMGANAVDTMCENVAPLIERITGGKVYLRIISNYATERLARAWTIVDKSAVGGEEVVDGIVDAYAFAAADPYRAVTHNKGILNGVIAVALATCNDHRAIEAGAHAYAARTGRYMPLSVWEKNEDGDLVGSIEVPMSVGIIGGATRAHPIARIALKILGGKSARELAEVMAAVGLAQNLAALRALVAEGIQRGHMELHARNIAIMAGATGHLIDVIAERMVKERRIKLERAKELLQEYLKRSN
;
A
#
# COMPACT_ATOMS: atom_id res chain seq x y z
N ALA A 1 28.79 -5.32 -6.72
CA ALA A 1 28.31 -3.95 -6.46
C ALA A 1 28.50 -3.11 -7.72
N LYS A 2 27.64 -2.12 -7.93
CA LYS A 2 27.76 -1.12 -9.00
C LYS A 2 28.58 0.09 -8.55
N ASP A 3 28.46 0.43 -7.26
CA ASP A 3 29.12 1.59 -6.66
C ASP A 3 29.17 1.42 -5.12
N LEU A 4 29.83 2.35 -4.42
CA LEU A 4 30.02 2.35 -2.97
C LEU A 4 29.97 3.77 -2.42
N ARG A 5 29.28 3.98 -1.30
CA ARG A 5 29.26 5.26 -0.57
C ARG A 5 29.82 5.08 0.83
N VAL A 6 30.61 6.05 1.30
CA VAL A 6 31.12 6.08 2.67
C VAL A 6 30.68 7.37 3.34
N ARG A 7 30.17 7.27 4.57
CA ARG A 7 29.89 8.42 5.42
C ARG A 7 30.37 8.17 6.84
N VAL A 8 30.75 9.23 7.52
CA VAL A 8 31.00 9.21 8.97
C VAL A 8 29.78 9.80 9.66
N ILE A 9 29.29 9.12 10.70
CA ILE A 9 28.21 9.62 11.55
C ILE A 9 28.71 9.75 12.98
N GLU A 10 28.30 10.82 13.66
CA GLU A 10 28.54 10.99 15.09
C GLU A 10 27.44 10.29 15.89
N THR A 11 27.84 9.53 16.90
CA THR A 11 26.90 8.81 17.77
C THR A 11 27.25 9.03 19.23
N ILE A 12 26.33 8.68 20.12
CA ILE A 12 26.58 8.66 21.57
C ILE A 12 27.72 7.69 21.98
N ARG A 13 28.20 6.84 21.08
CA ARG A 13 29.31 5.90 21.27
C ARG A 13 30.58 6.32 20.52
N GLY A 14 30.63 7.55 20.02
CA GLY A 14 31.70 8.07 19.17
C GLY A 14 31.41 7.93 17.67
N PRO A 15 32.37 8.30 16.82
CA PRO A 15 32.21 8.28 15.37
C PRO A 15 32.07 6.84 14.84
N MET A 16 31.16 6.65 13.89
CA MET A 16 31.00 5.40 13.14
C MET A 16 31.17 5.65 11.64
N VAL A 17 31.89 4.76 10.96
CA VAL A 17 32.03 4.77 9.50
C VAL A 17 30.99 3.82 8.92
N ILE A 18 30.12 4.34 8.04
CA ILE A 18 29.09 3.57 7.35
C ILE A 18 29.48 3.45 5.88
N THR A 19 29.67 2.22 5.41
CA THR A 19 29.99 1.89 4.03
C THR A 19 28.79 1.20 3.38
N ASP A 20 28.09 1.92 2.50
CA ASP A 20 26.96 1.36 1.74
C ASP A 20 27.46 0.77 0.42
N LEU A 21 27.14 -0.50 0.17
CA LEU A 21 27.30 -1.11 -1.14
C LEU A 21 26.05 -0.87 -1.98
N LEU A 22 26.19 -0.25 -3.16
CA LEU A 22 25.09 -0.07 -4.10
C LEU A 22 25.04 -1.30 -5.02
N VAL A 23 24.03 -2.14 -4.84
CA VAL A 23 23.93 -3.45 -5.49
C VAL A 23 22.70 -3.52 -6.38
N ASP A 24 22.91 -3.84 -7.66
CA ASP A 24 21.83 -4.20 -8.57
C ASP A 24 21.43 -5.66 -8.32
N CYS A 25 20.32 -5.85 -7.61
CA CYS A 25 19.78 -7.16 -7.25
C CYS A 25 18.89 -7.80 -8.34
N ARG A 26 18.75 -7.15 -9.51
CA ARG A 26 17.93 -7.62 -10.63
C ARG A 26 16.51 -7.98 -10.17
N ASP A 27 16.10 -9.23 -10.39
CA ASP A 27 14.76 -9.73 -10.11
C ASP A 27 14.56 -10.27 -8.68
N ALA A 28 15.61 -10.23 -7.86
CA ALA A 28 15.53 -10.59 -6.45
C ALA A 28 15.20 -9.37 -5.58
N MET A 29 14.62 -9.62 -4.40
CA MET A 29 14.52 -8.59 -3.36
C MET A 29 15.94 -8.15 -2.92
N GLY A 30 16.84 -9.11 -2.71
CA GLY A 30 18.28 -8.86 -2.60
C GLY A 30 18.90 -9.00 -1.22
N ALA A 31 18.13 -9.17 -0.14
CA ALA A 31 18.64 -9.24 1.24
C ALA A 31 19.85 -10.18 1.40
N ASN A 32 19.65 -11.49 1.20
CA ASN A 32 20.73 -12.47 1.38
C ASN A 32 21.96 -12.20 0.48
N ALA A 33 21.73 -11.71 -0.73
CA ALA A 33 22.81 -11.41 -1.67
C ALA A 33 23.65 -10.22 -1.20
N VAL A 34 23.00 -9.15 -0.72
CA VAL A 34 23.66 -7.96 -0.19
C VAL A 34 24.37 -8.27 1.12
N ASP A 35 23.74 -9.01 2.03
CA ASP A 35 24.34 -9.40 3.31
C ASP A 35 25.61 -10.23 3.09
N THR A 36 25.56 -11.21 2.20
CA THR A 36 26.73 -12.01 1.81
C THR A 36 27.84 -11.13 1.20
N MET A 37 27.49 -10.13 0.39
CA MET A 37 28.48 -9.19 -0.15
C MET A 37 29.11 -8.35 0.98
N CYS A 38 28.31 -7.85 1.92
CA CYS A 38 28.78 -7.10 3.08
C CYS A 38 29.71 -7.94 3.98
N GLU A 39 29.40 -9.22 4.19
CA GLU A 39 30.25 -10.16 4.91
C GLU A 39 31.61 -10.36 4.24
N ASN A 40 31.63 -10.55 2.92
CA ASN A 40 32.86 -10.79 2.19
C ASN A 40 33.77 -9.56 2.12
N VAL A 41 33.23 -8.33 2.10
CA VAL A 41 34.06 -7.11 2.07
C VAL A 41 34.52 -6.66 3.45
N ALA A 42 33.92 -7.16 4.54
CA ALA A 42 34.23 -6.70 5.89
C ALA A 42 35.73 -6.82 6.26
N PRO A 43 36.43 -7.94 5.98
CA PRO A 43 37.87 -8.04 6.29
C PRO A 43 38.73 -7.03 5.51
N LEU A 44 38.32 -6.65 4.30
CA LEU A 44 39.01 -5.62 3.53
C LEU A 44 38.80 -4.24 4.15
N ILE A 45 37.58 -3.92 4.56
CA ILE A 45 37.26 -2.64 5.23
C ILE A 45 38.02 -2.51 6.55
N GLU A 46 38.08 -3.56 7.38
CA GLU A 46 38.86 -3.55 8.63
C GLU A 46 40.35 -3.29 8.37
N ARG A 47 40.94 -3.95 7.37
CA ARG A 47 42.35 -3.71 7.00
C ARG A 47 42.63 -2.28 6.54
N ILE A 48 41.74 -1.69 5.75
CA ILE A 48 41.91 -0.33 5.21
C ILE A 48 41.74 0.72 6.31
N THR A 49 40.75 0.53 7.18
CA THR A 49 40.36 1.54 8.18
C THR A 49 41.10 1.40 9.51
N GLY A 50 41.67 0.22 9.78
CA GLY A 50 42.16 -0.15 11.12
C GLY A 50 41.05 -0.31 12.16
N GLY A 51 39.78 -0.17 11.75
CA GLY A 51 38.61 -0.27 12.61
C GLY A 51 38.06 -1.69 12.71
N LYS A 52 36.95 -1.84 13.44
CA LYS A 52 36.21 -3.09 13.60
C LYS A 52 34.85 -2.99 12.92
N VAL A 53 34.51 -3.96 12.07
CA VAL A 53 33.21 -4.03 11.41
C VAL A 53 32.21 -4.78 12.30
N TYR A 54 31.16 -4.07 12.71
CA TYR A 54 30.11 -4.62 13.58
C TYR A 54 28.97 -5.24 12.80
N LEU A 55 28.32 -4.46 11.92
CA LEU A 55 27.12 -4.87 11.19
C LEU A 55 27.40 -5.02 9.70
N ARG A 56 26.80 -6.03 9.08
CA ARG A 56 26.92 -6.40 7.66
C ARG A 56 25.53 -6.77 7.16
N ILE A 57 24.69 -5.76 6.98
CA ILE A 57 23.26 -5.97 6.81
C ILE A 57 22.70 -4.98 5.79
N ILE A 58 21.74 -5.42 4.98
CA ILE A 58 21.00 -4.59 4.06
C ILE A 58 20.22 -3.49 4.81
N SER A 59 20.03 -2.34 4.16
CA SER A 59 19.07 -1.32 4.60
C SER A 59 17.71 -1.56 3.93
N ASN A 60 16.64 -1.66 4.73
CA ASN A 60 15.27 -1.66 4.21
C ASN A 60 14.80 -0.27 3.77
N TYR A 61 15.55 0.78 4.06
CA TYR A 61 15.29 2.12 3.54
C TYR A 61 15.86 2.25 2.12
N ALA A 62 15.20 1.57 1.18
CA ALA A 62 15.69 1.35 -0.19
C ALA A 62 15.44 2.55 -1.11
N THR A 63 16.05 3.70 -0.79
CA THR A 63 15.91 4.96 -1.55
C THR A 63 16.44 4.91 -2.98
N GLU A 64 17.29 3.92 -3.29
CA GLU A 64 17.83 3.70 -4.64
C GLU A 64 16.93 2.78 -5.49
N ARG A 65 15.81 2.30 -4.94
CA ARG A 65 14.90 1.36 -5.60
C ARG A 65 13.45 1.84 -5.45
N LEU A 66 13.17 2.96 -6.10
CA LEU A 66 11.86 3.62 -6.07
C LEU A 66 10.95 3.11 -7.21
N ALA A 67 9.69 2.86 -6.87
CA ALA A 67 8.62 2.68 -7.84
C ALA A 67 7.78 3.95 -7.91
N ARG A 68 7.34 4.30 -9.11
CA ARG A 68 6.53 5.49 -9.38
C ARG A 68 5.32 5.09 -10.20
N ALA A 69 4.18 5.70 -9.92
CA ALA A 69 2.98 5.59 -10.73
C ALA A 69 2.25 6.94 -10.74
N TRP A 70 1.51 7.21 -11.81
CA TRP A 70 0.68 8.40 -11.94
C TRP A 70 -0.56 8.08 -12.76
N THR A 71 -1.58 8.91 -12.60
CA THR A 71 -2.84 8.79 -13.35
C THR A 71 -3.47 10.17 -13.52
N ILE A 72 -4.25 10.30 -14.59
CA ILE A 72 -5.23 11.38 -14.78
C ILE A 72 -6.59 10.70 -14.81
N VAL A 73 -7.55 11.20 -14.05
CA VAL A 73 -8.92 10.67 -14.01
C VAL A 73 -9.88 11.79 -14.33
N ASP A 74 -10.66 11.58 -15.38
CA ASP A 74 -11.69 12.53 -15.81
C ASP A 74 -12.64 12.84 -14.66
N LYS A 75 -12.95 14.11 -14.44
CA LYS A 75 -13.82 14.56 -13.35
C LYS A 75 -15.18 13.86 -13.36
N SER A 76 -15.75 13.58 -14.53
CA SER A 76 -17.02 12.84 -14.65
C SER A 76 -16.89 11.40 -14.14
N ALA A 77 -15.75 10.75 -14.33
CA ALA A 77 -15.48 9.41 -13.83
C ALA A 77 -15.19 9.38 -12.32
N VAL A 78 -14.58 10.44 -11.77
CA VAL A 78 -14.34 10.57 -10.33
C VAL A 78 -15.63 10.79 -9.55
N GLY A 79 -16.56 11.58 -10.09
CA GLY A 79 -17.84 11.91 -9.44
C GLY A 79 -18.25 13.38 -9.54
N GLY A 80 -17.63 14.15 -10.42
CA GLY A 80 -17.86 15.58 -10.62
C GLY A 80 -16.80 16.47 -9.96
N GLU A 81 -16.84 17.75 -10.31
CA GLU A 81 -15.88 18.78 -9.86
C GLU A 81 -15.80 18.85 -8.32
N GLU A 82 -16.93 18.79 -7.62
CA GLU A 82 -16.97 18.83 -6.15
C GLU A 82 -16.22 17.66 -5.50
N VAL A 83 -16.25 16.46 -6.12
CA VAL A 83 -15.52 15.29 -5.61
C VAL A 83 -14.03 15.44 -5.89
N VAL A 84 -13.65 16.01 -7.04
CA VAL A 84 -12.24 16.34 -7.33
C VAL A 84 -11.70 17.31 -6.28
N ASP A 85 -12.41 18.42 -6.04
CA ASP A 85 -12.00 19.42 -5.04
C ASP A 85 -11.92 18.82 -3.63
N GLY A 86 -12.92 18.02 -3.24
CA GLY A 86 -12.88 17.35 -1.94
C GLY A 86 -11.73 16.34 -1.80
N ILE A 87 -11.30 15.67 -2.88
CA ILE A 87 -10.11 14.80 -2.86
C ILE A 87 -8.84 15.63 -2.68
N VAL A 88 -8.72 16.76 -3.38
CA VAL A 88 -7.59 17.69 -3.24
C VAL A 88 -7.53 18.25 -1.81
N ASP A 89 -8.67 18.64 -1.24
CA ASP A 89 -8.76 19.09 0.16
C ASP A 89 -8.39 17.98 1.15
N ALA A 90 -8.83 16.74 0.91
CA ALA A 90 -8.49 15.60 1.75
C ALA A 90 -6.99 15.26 1.68
N TYR A 91 -6.37 15.43 0.51
CA TYR A 91 -4.92 15.35 0.35
C TYR A 91 -4.20 16.49 1.09
N ALA A 92 -4.66 17.73 0.95
CA ALA A 92 -4.09 18.88 1.64
C ALA A 92 -4.13 18.70 3.17
N PHE A 93 -5.23 18.16 3.71
CA PHE A 93 -5.32 17.76 5.11
C PHE A 93 -4.26 16.71 5.47
N ALA A 94 -4.09 15.67 4.65
CA ALA A 94 -3.07 14.65 4.88
C ALA A 94 -1.64 15.23 4.82
N ALA A 95 -1.37 16.19 3.94
CA ALA A 95 -0.08 16.88 3.87
C ALA A 95 0.15 17.83 5.05
N ALA A 96 -0.92 18.40 5.60
CA ALA A 96 -0.85 19.35 6.71
C ALA A 96 -0.80 18.70 8.10
N ASP A 97 -1.20 17.44 8.27
CA ASP A 97 -1.30 16.77 9.58
C ASP A 97 -0.79 15.31 9.56
N PRO A 98 0.26 14.96 10.33
CA PRO A 98 0.75 13.60 10.48
C PRO A 98 -0.31 12.58 10.90
N TYR A 99 -1.30 12.97 11.73
CA TYR A 99 -2.38 12.05 12.14
C TYR A 99 -3.20 11.59 10.92
N ARG A 100 -3.46 12.51 9.99
CA ARG A 100 -4.12 12.17 8.73
C ARG A 100 -3.17 11.47 7.77
N ALA A 101 -1.92 11.91 7.65
CA ALA A 101 -0.91 11.31 6.77
C ALA A 101 -0.71 9.82 7.06
N VAL A 102 -0.65 9.42 8.33
CA VAL A 102 -0.54 8.01 8.74
C VAL A 102 -1.73 7.21 8.21
N THR A 103 -2.95 7.72 8.41
CA THR A 103 -4.16 7.05 7.93
C THR A 103 -4.23 7.00 6.40
N HIS A 104 -3.78 8.05 5.72
CA HIS A 104 -3.68 8.13 4.27
C HIS A 104 -2.74 7.06 3.70
N ASN A 105 -1.54 6.96 4.28
CA ASN A 105 -0.52 5.99 3.89
C ASN A 105 -0.92 4.55 4.25
N LYS A 106 -1.63 4.34 5.36
CA LYS A 106 -2.25 3.05 5.68
C LYS A 106 -3.21 2.63 4.56
N GLY A 107 -4.00 3.55 4.04
CA GLY A 107 -4.90 3.31 2.89
C GLY A 107 -4.16 2.83 1.64
N ILE A 108 -3.04 3.48 1.29
CA ILE A 108 -2.14 3.05 0.19
C ILE A 108 -1.65 1.63 0.45
N LEU A 109 -1.13 1.38 1.65
CA LEU A 109 -0.49 0.12 2.01
C LEU A 109 -1.46 -1.06 2.08
N ASN A 110 -2.77 -0.84 2.33
CA ASN A 110 -3.77 -1.90 2.21
C ASN A 110 -3.68 -2.62 0.84
N GLY A 111 -3.54 -1.85 -0.24
CA GLY A 111 -3.45 -2.39 -1.61
C GLY A 111 -2.07 -2.99 -1.88
N VAL A 112 -1.01 -2.25 -1.56
CA VAL A 112 0.38 -2.70 -1.77
C VAL A 112 0.66 -4.02 -1.04
N ILE A 113 0.28 -4.13 0.23
CA ILE A 113 0.54 -5.31 1.05
C ILE A 113 -0.28 -6.50 0.58
N ALA A 114 -1.51 -6.29 0.09
CA ALA A 114 -2.30 -7.38 -0.48
C ALA A 114 -1.58 -8.04 -1.66
N VAL A 115 -0.97 -7.24 -2.55
CA VAL A 115 -0.15 -7.76 -3.66
C VAL A 115 1.14 -8.42 -3.14
N ALA A 116 1.79 -7.82 -2.13
CA ALA A 116 3.00 -8.39 -1.52
C ALA A 116 2.73 -9.80 -0.97
N LEU A 117 1.66 -9.96 -0.21
CA LEU A 117 1.25 -11.25 0.37
C LEU A 117 0.89 -12.26 -0.71
N ALA A 118 0.10 -11.86 -1.71
CA ALA A 118 -0.30 -12.74 -2.82
C ALA A 118 0.91 -13.26 -3.61
N THR A 119 1.98 -12.47 -3.70
CA THR A 119 3.23 -12.81 -4.40
C THR A 119 4.33 -13.35 -3.47
N CYS A 120 4.03 -13.54 -2.18
CA CYS A 120 4.97 -13.95 -1.13
C CYS A 120 6.25 -13.07 -1.05
N ASN A 121 6.10 -11.77 -1.28
CA ASN A 121 7.10 -10.77 -0.97
C ASN A 121 7.04 -10.37 0.51
N ASP A 122 8.16 -9.91 1.06
CA ASP A 122 8.23 -9.47 2.45
C ASP A 122 7.54 -8.11 2.62
N HIS A 123 6.32 -8.12 3.15
CA HIS A 123 5.58 -6.87 3.37
C HIS A 123 6.21 -5.98 4.45
N ARG A 124 6.94 -6.53 5.43
CA ARG A 124 7.54 -5.73 6.51
C ARG A 124 8.66 -4.86 5.97
N ALA A 125 9.45 -5.40 5.03
CA ALA A 125 10.48 -4.64 4.34
C ALA A 125 9.88 -3.46 3.55
N ILE A 126 8.76 -3.69 2.87
CA ILE A 126 8.02 -2.67 2.12
C ILE A 126 7.43 -1.62 3.06
N GLU A 127 6.73 -2.03 4.12
CA GLU A 127 6.11 -1.13 5.11
C GLU A 127 7.16 -0.24 5.80
N ALA A 128 8.27 -0.82 6.24
CA ALA A 128 9.36 -0.09 6.88
C ALA A 128 9.97 0.95 5.94
N GLY A 129 10.26 0.55 4.69
CA GLY A 129 10.80 1.45 3.67
C GLY A 129 9.83 2.58 3.32
N ALA A 130 8.55 2.25 3.11
CA ALA A 130 7.51 3.21 2.76
C ALA A 130 7.27 4.24 3.87
N HIS A 131 7.14 3.80 5.12
CA HIS A 131 6.93 4.71 6.24
C HIS A 131 8.16 5.55 6.58
N ALA A 132 9.37 5.01 6.45
CA ALA A 132 10.59 5.81 6.56
C ALA A 132 10.66 6.87 5.44
N TYR A 133 10.26 6.51 4.22
CA TYR A 133 10.26 7.43 3.07
C TYR A 133 9.24 8.55 3.19
N ALA A 134 8.09 8.27 3.81
CA ALA A 134 7.10 9.28 4.18
C ALA A 134 7.67 10.35 5.12
N ALA A 135 8.70 10.04 5.92
CA ALA A 135 9.33 10.97 6.87
C ALA A 135 10.64 11.62 6.37
N ARG A 136 11.02 11.41 5.11
CA ARG A 136 12.35 11.78 4.56
C ARG A 136 12.69 13.28 4.64
N THR A 137 11.68 14.14 4.74
CA THR A 137 11.83 15.60 4.79
C THR A 137 11.84 16.15 6.21
N GLY A 138 11.90 15.29 7.23
CA GLY A 138 11.85 15.67 8.65
C GLY A 138 10.44 15.75 9.23
N ARG A 139 9.39 15.59 8.40
CA ARG A 139 7.99 15.43 8.81
C ARG A 139 7.39 14.22 8.11
N TYR A 140 6.54 13.47 8.79
CA TYR A 140 5.79 12.38 8.17
C TYR A 140 4.69 12.93 7.26
N MET A 141 4.76 12.62 5.97
CA MET A 141 3.92 13.16 4.90
C MET A 141 3.21 12.05 4.10
N PRO A 142 2.17 12.37 3.31
CA PRO A 142 1.59 11.44 2.35
C PRO A 142 2.60 10.91 1.34
N LEU A 143 2.46 9.63 0.96
CA LEU A 143 3.26 9.00 -0.10
C LEU A 143 2.74 9.33 -1.51
N SER A 144 1.48 9.74 -1.63
CA SER A 144 0.86 10.19 -2.87
C SER A 144 0.58 11.69 -2.85
N VAL A 145 0.48 12.26 -4.05
CA VAL A 145 0.08 13.65 -4.31
C VAL A 145 -1.18 13.62 -5.17
N TRP A 146 -2.13 14.50 -4.85
CA TRP A 146 -3.35 14.70 -5.63
C TRP A 146 -3.53 16.19 -5.95
N GLU A 147 -3.75 16.47 -7.22
CA GLU A 147 -3.85 17.82 -7.79
C GLU A 147 -5.01 17.87 -8.78
N LYS A 148 -5.46 19.09 -9.11
CA LYS A 148 -6.43 19.33 -10.18
C LYS A 148 -5.72 20.01 -11.34
N ASN A 149 -5.88 19.50 -12.56
CA ASN A 149 -5.29 20.12 -13.75
C ASN A 149 -6.15 21.27 -14.29
N GLU A 150 -5.70 21.89 -15.39
CA GLU A 150 -6.40 23.01 -16.04
C GLU A 150 -7.77 22.64 -16.61
N ASP A 151 -8.00 21.37 -16.96
CA ASP A 151 -9.27 20.85 -17.48
C ASP A 151 -10.28 20.52 -16.35
N GLY A 152 -9.85 20.61 -15.08
CA GLY A 152 -10.63 20.24 -13.90
C GLY A 152 -10.56 18.75 -13.55
N ASP A 153 -9.71 17.98 -14.22
CA ASP A 153 -9.51 16.55 -13.96
C ASP A 153 -8.56 16.31 -12.79
N LEU A 154 -8.73 15.16 -12.15
CA LEU A 154 -7.93 14.75 -11.00
C LEU A 154 -6.62 14.10 -11.47
N VAL A 155 -5.50 14.65 -11.01
CA VAL A 155 -4.16 14.12 -11.27
C VAL A 155 -3.59 13.53 -9.99
N GLY A 156 -3.15 12.27 -10.05
CA GLY A 156 -2.56 11.55 -8.92
C GLY A 156 -1.17 11.04 -9.23
N SER A 157 -0.26 11.10 -8.26
CA SER A 157 1.06 10.46 -8.35
C SER A 157 1.50 9.83 -7.04
N ILE A 158 2.38 8.84 -7.11
CA ILE A 158 2.99 8.17 -5.96
C ILE A 158 4.46 7.86 -6.24
N GLU A 159 5.29 7.98 -5.21
CA GLU A 159 6.68 7.52 -5.21
C GLU A 159 6.97 6.79 -3.90
N VAL A 160 7.42 5.54 -3.98
CA VAL A 160 7.64 4.70 -2.80
C VAL A 160 8.79 3.71 -3.00
N PRO A 161 9.65 3.47 -1.98
CA PRO A 161 10.63 2.38 -2.02
C PRO A 161 9.93 1.03 -2.17
N MET A 162 10.41 0.23 -3.12
CA MET A 162 9.76 -1.03 -3.49
C MET A 162 10.81 -2.12 -3.78
N SER A 163 11.41 -2.64 -2.71
CA SER A 163 12.34 -3.77 -2.78
C SER A 163 11.59 -5.09 -2.82
N VAL A 164 11.13 -5.46 -4.02
CA VAL A 164 10.41 -6.72 -4.27
C VAL A 164 11.21 -7.66 -5.18
N GLY A 165 10.79 -8.91 -5.25
CA GLY A 165 11.37 -9.92 -6.12
C GLY A 165 10.32 -10.80 -6.80
N ILE A 166 10.69 -11.31 -7.96
CA ILE A 166 10.00 -12.41 -8.66
C ILE A 166 10.81 -13.72 -8.61
N ILE A 167 12.02 -13.64 -8.04
CA ILE A 167 12.88 -14.78 -7.72
C ILE A 167 13.40 -14.67 -6.28
N GLY A 168 13.76 -15.82 -5.70
CA GLY A 168 14.31 -15.90 -4.35
C GLY A 168 13.25 -15.89 -3.24
N GLY A 169 13.62 -16.41 -2.06
CA GLY A 169 12.70 -16.55 -0.94
C GLY A 169 11.49 -17.45 -1.27
N ALA A 170 10.33 -17.09 -0.72
CA ALA A 170 9.08 -17.84 -0.91
C ALA A 170 8.40 -17.60 -2.27
N THR A 171 8.81 -16.59 -3.04
CA THR A 171 8.16 -16.16 -4.30
C THR A 171 8.08 -17.28 -5.34
N ARG A 172 9.13 -18.11 -5.46
CA ARG A 172 9.15 -19.31 -6.32
C ARG A 172 8.82 -20.62 -5.59
N ALA A 173 9.03 -20.68 -4.28
CA ALA A 173 8.79 -21.89 -3.51
C ALA A 173 7.30 -22.14 -3.27
N HIS A 174 6.51 -21.07 -3.07
CA HIS A 174 5.09 -21.16 -2.78
C HIS A 174 4.25 -21.31 -4.06
N PRO A 175 3.45 -22.40 -4.22
CA PRO A 175 2.68 -22.64 -5.46
C PRO A 175 1.72 -21.50 -5.80
N ILE A 176 1.04 -20.91 -4.81
CA ILE A 176 0.10 -19.81 -5.04
C ILE A 176 0.82 -18.53 -5.49
N ALA A 177 2.03 -18.26 -4.99
CA ALA A 177 2.79 -17.08 -5.39
C ALA A 177 3.18 -17.16 -6.87
N ARG A 178 3.57 -18.35 -7.34
CA ARG A 178 3.85 -18.60 -8.77
C ARG A 178 2.62 -18.37 -9.64
N ILE A 179 1.44 -18.78 -9.18
CA ILE A 179 0.17 -18.55 -9.88
C ILE A 179 -0.15 -17.06 -9.90
N ALA A 180 -0.05 -16.37 -8.76
CA ALA A 180 -0.30 -14.94 -8.66
C ALA A 180 0.62 -14.13 -9.60
N LEU A 181 1.92 -14.43 -9.60
CA LEU A 181 2.88 -13.80 -10.53
C LEU A 181 2.55 -14.10 -12.00
N LYS A 182 2.10 -15.32 -12.31
CA LYS A 182 1.67 -15.67 -13.66
C LYS A 182 0.41 -14.91 -14.09
N ILE A 183 -0.56 -14.73 -13.19
CA ILE A 183 -1.79 -13.96 -13.43
C ILE A 183 -1.46 -12.48 -13.65
N LEU A 184 -0.56 -11.91 -12.82
CA LEU A 184 -0.11 -10.53 -12.96
C LEU A 184 0.65 -10.29 -14.27
N GLY A 185 1.30 -11.32 -14.82
CA GLY A 185 2.00 -11.25 -16.10
C GLY A 185 3.32 -10.46 -16.07
N GLY A 186 3.73 -9.97 -14.89
CA GLY A 186 4.97 -9.22 -14.70
C GLY A 186 6.20 -10.05 -15.01
N LYS A 187 7.09 -9.51 -15.84
CA LYS A 187 8.29 -10.16 -16.36
C LYS A 187 9.55 -9.84 -15.55
N SER A 188 9.49 -8.81 -14.71
CA SER A 188 10.61 -8.39 -13.86
C SER A 188 10.14 -7.92 -12.48
N ALA A 189 11.06 -7.89 -11.51
CA ALA A 189 10.78 -7.29 -10.21
C ALA A 189 10.46 -5.79 -10.31
N ARG A 190 10.98 -5.10 -11.34
CA ARG A 190 10.66 -3.71 -11.63
C ARG A 190 9.19 -3.55 -12.03
N GLU A 191 8.71 -4.36 -12.96
CA GLU A 191 7.29 -4.33 -13.38
C GLU A 191 6.37 -4.64 -12.20
N LEU A 192 6.72 -5.63 -11.37
CA LEU A 192 5.96 -5.93 -10.15
C LEU A 192 5.92 -4.70 -9.21
N ALA A 193 7.04 -4.01 -9.04
CA ALA A 193 7.13 -2.83 -8.20
C ALA A 193 6.25 -1.67 -8.72
N GLU A 194 6.25 -1.44 -10.04
CA GLU A 194 5.41 -0.45 -10.72
C GLU A 194 3.92 -0.79 -10.57
N VAL A 195 3.53 -2.07 -10.73
CA VAL A 195 2.17 -2.54 -10.47
C VAL A 195 1.76 -2.29 -9.02
N MET A 196 2.63 -2.58 -8.06
CA MET A 196 2.33 -2.35 -6.64
C MET A 196 2.16 -0.87 -6.32
N ALA A 197 2.98 0.01 -6.90
CA ALA A 197 2.80 1.46 -6.77
C ALA A 197 1.45 1.92 -7.37
N ALA A 198 1.10 1.44 -8.56
CA ALA A 198 -0.19 1.75 -9.19
C ALA A 198 -1.39 1.27 -8.37
N VAL A 199 -1.33 0.04 -7.83
CA VAL A 199 -2.35 -0.50 -6.92
C VAL A 199 -2.46 0.36 -5.65
N GLY A 200 -1.33 0.80 -5.08
CA GLY A 200 -1.30 1.71 -3.94
C GLY A 200 -1.99 3.05 -4.23
N LEU A 201 -1.72 3.63 -5.40
CA LEU A 201 -2.36 4.89 -5.84
C LEU A 201 -3.87 4.70 -6.07
N ALA A 202 -4.28 3.60 -6.72
CA ALA A 202 -5.69 3.28 -6.94
C ALA A 202 -6.45 3.03 -5.62
N GLN A 203 -5.85 2.31 -4.69
CA GLN A 203 -6.43 2.07 -3.36
C GLN A 203 -6.60 3.38 -2.58
N ASN A 204 -5.65 4.31 -2.73
CA ASN A 204 -5.74 5.63 -2.12
C ASN A 204 -6.85 6.48 -2.73
N LEU A 205 -6.97 6.50 -4.06
CA LEU A 205 -8.06 7.18 -4.76
C LEU A 205 -9.43 6.68 -4.28
N ALA A 206 -9.61 5.36 -4.25
CA ALA A 206 -10.86 4.75 -3.78
C ALA A 206 -11.20 5.15 -2.34
N ALA A 207 -10.21 5.19 -1.45
CA ALA A 207 -10.40 5.62 -0.07
C ALA A 207 -10.78 7.10 0.06
N LEU A 208 -10.10 8.00 -0.67
CA LEU A 208 -10.38 9.43 -0.65
C LEU A 208 -11.75 9.72 -1.26
N ARG A 209 -12.07 9.13 -2.41
CA ARG A 209 -13.38 9.26 -3.06
C ARG A 209 -14.52 8.83 -2.14
N ALA A 210 -14.39 7.69 -1.46
CA ALA A 210 -15.41 7.20 -0.53
C ALA A 210 -15.60 8.13 0.69
N LEU A 211 -14.50 8.73 1.19
CA LEU A 211 -14.53 9.69 2.29
C LEU A 211 -15.26 10.99 1.90
N VAL A 212 -15.01 11.47 0.68
CA VAL A 212 -15.52 12.75 0.17
C VAL A 212 -16.96 12.63 -0.32
N ALA A 213 -17.25 11.63 -1.16
CA ALA A 213 -18.53 11.54 -1.88
C ALA A 213 -19.68 10.97 -1.03
N GLU A 214 -19.42 9.96 -0.20
CA GLU A 214 -20.49 9.17 0.42
C GLU A 214 -20.51 9.26 1.94
N GLY A 215 -19.40 9.67 2.56
CA GLY A 215 -19.16 9.50 3.99
C GLY A 215 -19.10 8.02 4.37
N ILE A 216 -17.95 7.53 4.82
CA ILE A 216 -17.66 6.09 5.08
C ILE A 216 -18.79 5.34 5.79
N GLN A 217 -19.48 6.00 6.72
CA GLN A 217 -20.57 5.40 7.48
C GLN A 217 -21.67 4.83 6.59
N ARG A 218 -22.03 5.46 5.47
CA ARG A 218 -23.15 5.00 4.64
C ARG A 218 -22.83 3.70 3.91
N GLY A 219 -21.65 3.59 3.28
CA GLY A 219 -21.20 2.37 2.62
C GLY A 219 -20.87 1.22 3.59
N HIS A 220 -20.28 1.51 4.75
CA HIS A 220 -20.07 0.51 5.80
C HIS A 220 -21.39 -0.01 6.38
N MET A 221 -22.38 0.87 6.57
CA MET A 221 -23.71 0.49 7.03
C MET A 221 -24.40 -0.43 6.01
N GLU A 222 -24.19 -0.20 4.71
CA GLU A 222 -24.76 -1.02 3.64
C GLU A 222 -24.12 -2.42 3.60
N LEU A 223 -22.79 -2.52 3.70
CA LEU A 223 -22.09 -3.80 3.82
C LEU A 223 -22.47 -4.54 5.11
N HIS A 224 -22.57 -3.81 6.22
CA HIS A 224 -23.01 -4.37 7.50
C HIS A 224 -24.45 -4.90 7.42
N ALA A 225 -25.35 -4.16 6.77
CA ALA A 225 -26.72 -4.59 6.54
C ALA A 225 -26.78 -5.85 5.67
N ARG A 226 -25.97 -5.96 4.61
CA ARG A 226 -25.87 -7.19 3.79
C ARG A 226 -25.42 -8.39 4.61
N ASN A 227 -24.40 -8.23 5.46
CA ASN A 227 -23.93 -9.30 6.34
C ASN A 227 -25.02 -9.76 7.32
N ILE A 228 -25.76 -8.82 7.89
CA ILE A 228 -26.90 -9.14 8.77
C ILE A 228 -28.04 -9.83 8.01
N ALA A 229 -28.31 -9.45 6.76
CA ALA A 229 -29.29 -10.13 5.90
C ALA A 229 -28.87 -11.58 5.59
N ILE A 230 -27.59 -11.81 5.28
CA ILE A 230 -27.04 -13.17 5.08
C ILE A 230 -27.18 -14.00 6.35
N MET A 231 -26.83 -13.44 7.52
CA MET A 231 -26.99 -14.11 8.82
C MET A 231 -28.46 -14.44 9.15
N ALA A 232 -29.41 -13.65 8.64
CA ALA A 232 -30.84 -13.92 8.78
C ALA A 232 -31.34 -15.04 7.84
N GLY A 233 -30.52 -15.51 6.91
CA GLY A 233 -30.85 -16.56 5.95
C GLY A 233 -31.28 -16.05 4.57
N ALA A 234 -31.10 -14.76 4.27
CA ALA A 234 -31.38 -14.24 2.93
C ALA A 234 -30.37 -14.81 1.91
N THR A 235 -30.86 -15.21 0.73
CA THR A 235 -30.03 -15.76 -0.35
C THR A 235 -30.32 -15.08 -1.68
N GLY A 236 -29.31 -15.04 -2.56
CA GLY A 236 -29.42 -14.41 -3.88
C GLY A 236 -29.88 -12.95 -3.80
N HIS A 237 -30.86 -12.57 -4.62
CA HIS A 237 -31.39 -11.21 -4.70
C HIS A 237 -32.04 -10.71 -3.39
N LEU A 238 -32.44 -11.60 -2.48
CA LEU A 238 -33.05 -11.21 -1.21
C LEU A 238 -32.05 -10.52 -0.28
N ILE A 239 -30.74 -10.74 -0.45
CA ILE A 239 -29.72 -10.08 0.37
C ILE A 239 -29.79 -8.56 0.18
N ASP A 240 -29.87 -8.11 -1.07
CA ASP A 240 -29.90 -6.68 -1.42
C ASP A 240 -31.20 -6.03 -0.96
N VAL A 241 -32.32 -6.68 -1.27
CA VAL A 241 -33.67 -6.24 -0.90
C VAL A 241 -33.83 -6.06 0.62
N ILE A 242 -33.36 -7.02 1.41
CA ILE A 242 -33.49 -6.98 2.86
C ILE A 242 -32.50 -5.97 3.46
N ALA A 243 -31.27 -5.88 2.92
CA ALA A 243 -30.28 -4.89 3.35
C ALA A 243 -30.76 -3.45 3.10
N GLU A 244 -31.25 -3.13 1.90
CA GLU A 244 -31.78 -1.81 1.56
C GLU A 244 -32.93 -1.40 2.49
N ARG A 245 -33.84 -2.33 2.78
CA ARG A 245 -35.01 -2.08 3.62
C ARG A 245 -34.61 -1.84 5.08
N MET A 246 -33.62 -2.58 5.60
CA MET A 246 -33.03 -2.31 6.93
C MET A 246 -32.33 -0.95 7.01
N VAL A 247 -31.59 -0.55 5.97
CA VAL A 247 -30.92 0.75 5.90
C VAL A 247 -31.95 1.88 5.87
N LYS A 248 -33.00 1.75 5.04
CA LYS A 248 -34.08 2.73 4.93
C LYS A 248 -34.85 2.91 6.24
N GLU A 249 -35.07 1.83 6.97
CA GLU A 249 -35.72 1.86 8.29
C GLU A 249 -34.78 2.27 9.43
N ARG A 250 -33.47 2.42 9.17
CA ARG A 250 -32.42 2.63 10.19
C ARG A 250 -32.44 1.57 11.30
N ARG A 251 -32.86 0.33 10.99
CA ARG A 251 -32.96 -0.80 11.94
C ARG A 251 -32.13 -1.99 11.44
N ILE A 252 -30.81 -1.85 11.51
CA ILE A 252 -29.85 -2.89 11.12
C ILE A 252 -29.66 -3.85 12.30
N LYS A 253 -30.59 -4.80 12.48
CA LYS A 253 -30.55 -5.84 13.52
C LYS A 253 -31.00 -7.17 12.95
N LEU A 254 -30.44 -8.26 13.46
CA LEU A 254 -30.75 -9.62 13.00
C LEU A 254 -32.24 -9.96 13.13
N GLU A 255 -32.89 -9.52 14.21
CA GLU A 255 -34.34 -9.71 14.40
C GLU A 255 -35.14 -9.07 13.27
N ARG A 256 -34.83 -7.81 12.93
CA ARG A 256 -35.54 -7.09 11.86
C ARG A 256 -35.27 -7.70 10.49
N ALA A 257 -34.05 -8.18 10.24
CA ALA A 257 -33.72 -8.89 9.02
C ALA A 257 -34.57 -10.17 8.86
N LYS A 258 -34.78 -10.93 9.94
CA LYS A 258 -35.65 -12.12 9.94
C LYS A 258 -37.11 -11.76 9.70
N GLU A 259 -37.63 -10.69 10.33
CA GLU A 259 -38.99 -10.19 10.08
C GLU A 259 -39.20 -9.82 8.60
N LEU A 260 -38.29 -9.01 8.05
CA LEU A 260 -38.35 -8.57 6.66
C LEU A 260 -38.28 -9.73 5.67
N LEU A 261 -37.46 -10.76 5.97
CA LEU A 261 -37.36 -11.96 5.15
C LEU A 261 -38.67 -12.77 5.18
N GLN A 262 -39.29 -12.90 6.35
CA GLN A 262 -40.59 -13.55 6.50
C GLN A 262 -41.72 -12.78 5.81
N GLU A 263 -41.72 -11.45 5.88
CA GLU A 263 -42.66 -10.60 5.13
C GLU A 263 -42.56 -10.84 3.61
N TYR A 264 -41.33 -10.93 3.10
CA TYR A 264 -41.08 -11.16 1.66
C TYR A 264 -41.55 -12.56 1.21
N LEU A 265 -41.25 -13.59 2.00
CA LEU A 265 -41.66 -14.96 1.71
C LEU A 265 -43.19 -15.13 1.76
N LYS A 266 -43.88 -14.44 2.68
CA LYS A 266 -45.35 -14.47 2.79
C LYS A 266 -46.08 -13.74 1.65
N ARG A 267 -45.45 -12.74 1.03
CA ARG A 267 -46.02 -12.02 -0.12
C ARG A 267 -45.79 -12.72 -1.46
N SER A 268 -44.91 -13.71 -1.48
CA SER A 268 -44.55 -14.47 -2.69
C SER A 268 -45.29 -15.81 -2.79
N ASN A 269 -46.14 -16.12 -1.81
CA ASN A 269 -47.14 -17.20 -1.79
C ASN A 269 -48.54 -16.61 -1.96
#